data_AF-A0A7C0VDP9-F1
#
_entry.id   AF-A0A7C0VDP9-F1
#
_cell.length_a   1.000
_cell.length_b   1.000
_cell.length_c   1.000
_cell.angle_alpha   90.00
_cell.angle_beta   90.00
_cell.angle_gamma   90.00
#
_symmetry.space_group_name_H-M   'P 1'
#
loop_
_entity.id
_entity.type
_entity.pdbx_description
1 polymer ?
#
loop_
_entity_poly.entity_id
_entity_poly.type
_entity_poly.pdbx_seq_one_letter_code
_entity_poly.pdbx_strand_id
1 'polypeptide(L)' 'MEEGFAFQAMGLLLVVLGLLMFMFPYLLKLAPSLERVPWWIIWVYRRDGFIFATSPLLILLSLISFLYNLLR' A
#
# COMPACT_ATOMS: atom_id res chain seq x y z
N MET A 1 -13.56 28.62 0.38
CA MET A 1 -13.19 28.12 1.72
C MET A 1 -13.30 26.59 1.83
N GLU A 2 -13.98 25.91 0.91
CA GLU A 2 -14.13 24.43 0.92
C GLU A 2 -12.93 23.66 0.31
N GLU A 3 -12.21 24.24 -0.67
CA GLU A 3 -11.12 23.52 -1.36
C GLU A 3 -9.91 23.21 -0.46
N GLY A 4 -9.63 24.08 0.52
CA GLY A 4 -8.54 23.87 1.47
C GLY A 4 -8.76 22.67 2.39
N PHE A 5 -10.02 22.39 2.73
CA PHE A 5 -10.37 21.24 3.59
C PHE A 5 -10.19 19.92 2.86
N ALA A 6 -10.59 19.84 1.58
CA ALA A 6 -10.40 18.65 0.76
C ALA A 6 -8.90 18.33 0.56
N PHE A 7 -8.09 19.36 0.31
CA PHE A 7 -6.63 19.19 0.17
C PHE A 7 -5.97 18.73 1.47
N GLN A 8 -6.35 19.31 2.61
CA GLN A 8 -5.84 18.91 3.92
C GLN A 8 -6.27 17.48 4.30
N ALA A 9 -7.52 17.12 4.01
CA ALA A 9 -8.03 15.77 4.24
C ALA A 9 -7.29 14.74 3.37
N MET A 10 -7.01 15.06 2.11
CA MET A 10 -6.18 14.23 1.22
C MET A 10 -4.77 14.08 1.78
N GLY A 11 -4.15 15.17 2.22
CA GLY A 11 -2.82 15.14 2.84
C GLY A 11 -2.77 14.27 4.10
N LEU A 12 -3.75 14.42 4.99
CA LEU A 12 -3.87 13.59 6.19
C LEU A 12 -4.09 12.12 5.84
N LEU A 13 -4.95 11.83 4.86
CA LEU A 13 -5.19 10.47 4.38
C LEU A 13 -3.91 9.82 3.85
N LEU A 14 -3.10 10.55 3.08
CA LEU A 14 -1.81 10.07 2.59
C LEU A 14 -0.80 9.82 3.72
N VAL A 15 -0.76 10.69 4.74
CA VAL A 15 0.09 10.48 5.92
C VAL A 15 -0.31 9.22 6.69
N VAL A 16 -1.61 9.02 6.92
CA VAL A 16 -2.11 7.81 7.59
C VAL A 16 -1.80 6.56 6.77
N LEU A 17 -2.00 6.60 5.45
CA LEU A 17 -1.65 5.50 4.54
C LEU A 17 -0.15 5.17 4.59
N GLY A 18 0.72 6.19 4.58
CA GLY A 18 2.16 6.01 4.71
C GLY A 18 2.54 5.35 6.05
N LEU A 19 1.92 5.80 7.15
CA LEU A 19 2.15 5.22 8.47
C LEU A 19 1.69 3.75 8.54
N LEU A 20 0.52 3.43 7.97
CA LEU A 20 0.00 2.08 7.89
C LEU A 20 0.92 1.16 7.07
N MET A 21 1.43 1.62 5.93
CA MET A 21 2.41 0.86 5.13
C MET A 21 3.72 0.63 5.89
N PHE A 22 4.22 1.63 6.63
CA PHE A 22 5.40 1.50 7.46
C PHE A 22 5.20 0.47 8.59
N MET A 23 4.00 0.40 9.17
CA MET A 23 3.66 -0.54 10.24
C MET A 23 3.28 -1.94 9.73
N PHE A 24 2.95 -2.09 8.45
CA PHE A 24 2.56 -3.34 7.82
C PHE A 24 3.51 -4.53 8.07
N PRO A 25 4.85 -4.42 7.96
CA PRO A 25 5.75 -5.54 8.28
C PRO A 25 5.67 -6.01 9.73
N TYR A 26 5.31 -5.13 10.67
CA TYR A 26 5.10 -5.49 12.07
C TYR A 26 3.76 -6.21 12.27
N LEU A 27 2.69 -5.77 11.58
CA LEU A 27 1.41 -6.48 11.56
C LEU A 27 1.56 -7.91 11.01
N LEU A 28 2.36 -8.09 9.94
CA LEU A 28 2.64 -9.40 9.36
C LEU A 28 3.42 -10.34 10.29
N LYS A 29 4.16 -9.81 11.26
CA LYS A 29 4.82 -10.61 12.31
C LYS A 29 3.84 -11.09 13.38
N LEU A 30 2.80 -10.29 13.68
CA LEU A 30 1.78 -10.59 14.68
C LEU A 30 0.70 -11.55 14.16
N ALA A 31 0.44 -11.55 12.85
CA ALA A 31 -0.58 -12.37 12.22
C ALA A 31 0.01 -13.23 11.09
N PRO A 32 0.73 -14.33 11.41
CA PRO A 32 1.25 -15.27 10.41
C PRO A 32 0.15 -15.93 9.56
N SER A 33 -1.11 -15.90 10.01
CA SER A 33 -2.27 -16.42 9.25
C SER A 33 -2.59 -15.65 7.97
N LEU A 34 -1.99 -14.48 7.72
CA LEU A 34 -2.09 -13.78 6.43
C LEU A 34 -1.42 -14.53 5.28
N GLU A 35 -0.68 -15.61 5.55
CA GLU A 35 -0.18 -16.54 4.52
C GLU A 35 -1.31 -17.22 3.70
N ARG A 36 -2.56 -17.19 4.17
CA ARG A 36 -3.72 -17.66 3.38
C ARG A 36 -4.24 -16.64 2.37
N VAL A 37 -3.75 -15.40 2.40
CA VAL A 37 -4.16 -14.41 1.41
C VAL A 37 -3.50 -14.78 0.07
N PRO A 38 -4.27 -14.81 -1.04
CA PRO A 38 -3.72 -15.11 -2.34
C PRO A 38 -2.52 -14.21 -2.68
N TRP A 39 -1.46 -14.80 -3.22
CA TRP A 39 -0.19 -14.11 -3.53
C TRP A 39 -0.35 -12.91 -4.48
N TRP A 40 -1.38 -12.91 -5.33
CA TRP A 40 -1.75 -11.80 -6.21
C TRP A 40 -2.20 -10.55 -5.45
N ILE A 41 -2.76 -10.73 -4.25
CA ILE A 41 -3.26 -9.65 -3.39
C ILE A 41 -2.16 -9.18 -2.44
N ILE A 42 -1.45 -10.11 -1.80
CA ILE A 42 -0.34 -9.80 -0.89
C ILE A 42 0.82 -10.73 -1.21
N TRP A 43 1.93 -10.14 -1.65
CA TRP A 43 3.18 -10.83 -1.86
C TRP A 43 4.16 -10.42 -0.75
N VAL A 44 4.51 -11.37 0.11
CA VAL A 44 5.45 -11.16 1.21
C VAL A 44 6.75 -11.88 0.89
N TYR A 45 7.81 -11.13 0.66
CA TYR A 45 9.17 -11.62 0.55
C TYR A 45 9.86 -11.58 1.91
N ARG A 46 10.38 -12.73 2.35
CA ARG A 46 11.17 -12.88 3.57
C ARG A 46 12.53 -13.46 3.23
N ARG A 47 13.60 -12.71 3.45
CA ARG A 47 14.99 -13.20 3.33
C ARG A 47 15.91 -12.51 4.32
N ASP A 48 16.67 -13.31 5.07
CA ASP A 48 17.78 -12.87 5.93
C ASP A 48 17.44 -11.69 6.87
N GLY A 49 16.24 -11.72 7.48
CA GLY A 49 15.76 -10.68 8.41
C GLY A 49 15.04 -9.50 7.75
N PHE A 50 15.03 -9.43 6.42
CA PHE A 50 14.28 -8.44 5.65
C PHE A 50 12.88 -8.95 5.31
N ILE A 51 11.86 -8.16 5.64
CA ILE A 51 10.45 -8.42 5.30
C ILE A 51 10.01 -7.34 4.32
N PHE A 52 9.74 -7.73 3.08
CA PHE A 52 9.22 -6.84 2.05
C PHE A 52 7.85 -7.33 1.65
N ALA A 53 6.83 -6.55 1.97
CA ALA A 53 5.45 -6.89 1.65
C ALA A 53 4.92 -5.91 0.62
N THR A 54 4.47 -6.46 -0.51
CA THR A 54 3.89 -5.68 -1.60
C THR A 54 2.53 -6.26 -1.98
N SER A 55 1.77 -5.53 -2.78
CA SER A 55 0.57 -6.05 -3.41
C SER A 55 0.74 -5.96 -4.93
N PRO A 56 0.96 -7.09 -5.63
CA PRO A 56 1.10 -7.11 -7.09
C PRO A 56 -0.09 -6.43 -7.79
N LEU A 57 -1.30 -6.62 -7.25
CA LEU A 57 -2.51 -5.98 -7.75
C LEU A 57 -2.48 -4.45 -7.60
N LEU A 58 -2.05 -3.92 -6.45
CA LEU A 58 -1.96 -2.46 -6.26
C LEU A 58 -0.88 -1.84 -7.16
N ILE A 59 0.24 -2.54 -7.37
CA ILE A 59 1.27 -2.09 -8.31
C ILE A 59 0.68 -2.01 -9.73
N LEU A 60 -0.05 -3.04 -10.15
CA LEU A 60 -0.69 -3.08 -11.47
C LEU A 60 -1.72 -1.95 -11.64
N LEU A 61 -2.59 -1.74 -10.66
CA LEU A 61 -3.58 -0.65 -10.67
C LEU A 61 -2.90 0.72 -10.70
N SER A 62 -1.82 0.90 -9.95
CA SER A 62 -1.04 2.14 -9.95
C SER A 62 -0.42 2.40 -11.32
N LEU A 63 0.12 1.37 -11.97
CA LEU A 63 0.67 1.45 -13.31
C LEU A 63 -0.39 1.85 -14.34
N ILE A 64 -1.56 1.21 -14.28
CA ILE A 64 -2.69 1.50 -15.18
C ILE A 64 -3.17 2.95 -14.97
N SER A 65 -3.34 3.39 -13.72
CA SER A 65 -3.75 4.75 -13.39
C SER A 65 -2.74 5.79 -13.85
N PHE A 66 -1.45 5.50 -13.70
CA PHE A 66 -0.37 6.35 -14.18
C PHE A 66 -0.35 6.46 -15.70
N LEU A 67 -0.43 5.32 -16.41
CA LEU A 67 -0.51 5.29 -17.87
C LEU A 67 -1.76 6.03 -18.39
N TYR A 68 -2.90 5.84 -17.74
CA TYR A 68 -4.14 6.54 -18.09
C TYR A 68 -3.99 8.06 -17.94
N ASN A 69 -3.36 8.54 -16.87
CA ASN A 69 -3.09 9.97 -16.70
C ASN A 69 -2.03 10.50 -17.68
N LEU A 70 -1.06 9.69 -18.09
CA LEU A 70 -0.03 10.12 -19.05
C LEU A 70 -0.57 10.21 -20.48
N LEU A 71 -1.51 9.36 -20.85
CA LEU A 71 -2.12 9.28 -22.18
C LEU A 71 -3.35 10.19 -22.35
N ARG A 72 -3.81 10.86 -21.30
CA ARG A 72 -4.95 11.77 -21.27
C ARG A 72 -4.51 13.21 -21.08
#